data_AF-H6QP11-F1
#
_entry.id   AF-H6QP11-F1
#
_cell.length_a   1.000
_cell.length_b   1.000
_cell.length_c   1.000
_cell.angle_alpha   90.00
_cell.angle_beta   90.00
_cell.angle_gamma   90.00
#
_symmetry.space_group_name_H-M   'P 1'
#
loop_
_entity.id
_entity.type
_entity.pdbx_description
1 polymer ?
#
loop_
_entity_poly.entity_id
_entity_poly.type
_entity_poly.pdbx_seq_one_letter_code
_entity_poly.pdbx_strand_id
1 'polypeptide(L)'
;MSTASRRRLIRDFKRLSSDPPGGISGAPCPDNIMIWNAVIFGPADTPFEDGTFRLILTFDESYPNKPPTVKFLSKMFHPNVYANGELCLDILQNRWSPTYDVAAILTSVQSLLHDPNPNSPANAEAANLYRDNMKDYIKKVRATVEASWIDEGTIPGTANASSTTS
;
A
#
# COMPACT_ATOMS: atom_id res chain seq x y z
N MET A 1 19.43 -17.07 15.85
CA MET A 1 18.31 -17.25 16.82
C MET A 1 17.09 -16.53 16.27
N SER A 2 15.91 -17.16 16.21
CA SER A 2 14.68 -16.48 15.78
C SER A 2 14.16 -15.56 16.89
N THR A 3 13.95 -14.28 16.60
CA THR A 3 13.42 -13.30 17.56
C THR A 3 11.91 -13.43 17.73
N ALA A 4 11.36 -12.86 18.80
CA ALA A 4 9.90 -12.86 19.03
C ALA A 4 9.15 -12.20 17.87
N SER A 5 9.70 -11.11 17.35
CA SER A 5 9.20 -10.30 16.24
C SER A 5 9.16 -11.10 14.94
N ARG A 6 10.25 -11.81 14.62
CA ARG A 6 10.29 -12.73 13.47
C ARG A 6 9.27 -13.87 13.59
N ARG A 7 9.12 -14.48 14.78
CA ARG A 7 8.09 -15.51 15.01
C ARG A 7 6.68 -14.96 14.82
N ARG A 8 6.43 -13.70 15.23
CA ARG A 8 5.16 -13.02 14.99
C ARG A 8 4.93 -12.80 13.50
N LEU A 9 5.90 -12.28 12.76
CA LEU A 9 5.79 -12.06 11.30
C LEU A 9 5.51 -13.35 10.52
N ILE A 10 6.12 -14.47 10.89
CA ILE A 10 5.82 -15.78 10.27
C ILE A 10 4.35 -16.17 10.50
N ARG A 11 3.81 -15.89 11.70
CA ARG A 11 2.39 -16.15 12.01
C ARG A 11 1.47 -15.26 11.19
N ASP A 12 1.79 -13.97 11.10
CA ASP A 12 1.05 -13.01 10.29
C ASP A 12 1.06 -13.42 8.81
N PHE A 13 2.19 -13.90 8.30
CA PHE A 13 2.31 -14.38 6.92
C PHE A 13 1.43 -15.61 6.69
N LYS A 14 1.47 -16.56 7.62
CA LYS A 14 0.63 -17.75 7.56
C LYS A 14 -0.86 -17.38 7.56
N ARG A 15 -1.27 -16.43 8.39
CA ARG A 15 -2.67 -15.96 8.45
C ARG A 15 -3.09 -15.30 7.14
N LEU A 16 -2.27 -14.37 6.63
CA LEU A 16 -2.54 -13.68 5.37
C LEU A 16 -2.59 -14.65 4.18
N SER A 17 -1.76 -15.70 4.18
CA SER A 17 -1.75 -16.72 3.13
C SER A 17 -2.91 -17.70 3.23
N SER A 18 -3.40 -18.00 4.43
CA SER A 18 -4.49 -18.97 4.63
C SER A 18 -5.87 -18.37 4.39
N ASP A 19 -6.05 -17.09 4.70
CA ASP A 19 -7.32 -16.37 4.61
C ASP A 19 -7.06 -14.92 4.20
N PRO A 20 -6.71 -14.68 2.91
CA PRO A 20 -6.42 -13.34 2.43
C PRO A 20 -7.71 -12.50 2.36
N PRO A 21 -7.72 -11.29 2.93
CA PRO A 21 -8.81 -10.35 2.73
C PRO A 21 -9.02 -10.03 1.24
N GLY A 22 -10.27 -9.80 0.84
CA GLY A 22 -10.62 -9.51 -0.55
C GLY A 22 -9.86 -8.29 -1.09
N GLY A 23 -9.19 -8.46 -2.23
CA GLY A 23 -8.46 -7.38 -2.88
C GLY A 23 -7.13 -7.00 -2.20
N ILE A 24 -6.59 -7.85 -1.32
CA ILE A 24 -5.33 -7.60 -0.61
C ILE A 24 -4.40 -8.81 -0.76
N SER A 25 -3.11 -8.54 -0.99
CA SER A 25 -2.06 -9.55 -0.95
C SER A 25 -0.79 -8.99 -0.33
N GLY A 26 0.03 -9.84 0.26
CA GLY A 26 1.33 -9.42 0.80
C GLY A 26 2.22 -10.60 1.17
N ALA A 27 3.53 -10.40 1.05
CA ALA A 27 4.53 -11.39 1.38
C ALA A 27 5.85 -10.74 1.83
N PRO A 28 6.61 -11.40 2.73
CA PRO A 28 7.96 -10.97 3.06
C PRO A 28 8.89 -11.09 1.86
N CYS A 29 9.90 -10.22 1.78
CA CYS A 29 11.01 -10.38 0.86
C CYS A 29 11.79 -11.66 1.19
N PRO A 30 12.25 -12.44 0.18
CA PRO A 30 12.99 -13.68 0.41
C PRO A 30 14.22 -13.51 1.31
N ASP A 31 14.92 -12.40 1.14
CA ASP A 31 16.18 -12.12 1.85
C ASP A 31 15.96 -11.47 3.22
N ASN A 32 14.80 -10.85 3.46
CA ASN A 32 14.54 -10.10 4.67
C ASN A 32 13.06 -10.11 5.07
N ILE A 33 12.71 -10.92 6.07
CA ILE A 33 11.35 -10.99 6.65
C ILE A 33 10.88 -9.67 7.28
N MET A 34 11.77 -8.73 7.57
CA MET A 34 11.40 -7.41 8.10
C MET A 34 10.95 -6.45 6.99
N ILE A 35 11.00 -6.84 5.73
CA ILE A 35 10.52 -6.04 4.60
C ILE A 35 9.49 -6.87 3.86
N TRP A 36 8.32 -6.30 3.64
CA TRP A 36 7.23 -6.97 2.93
C TRP A 36 6.79 -6.13 1.75
N ASN A 37 6.51 -6.82 0.65
CA ASN A 37 5.79 -6.24 -0.47
C ASN A 37 4.31 -6.62 -0.32
N ALA A 38 3.45 -5.63 -0.51
CA ALA A 38 2.01 -5.83 -0.51
C ALA A 38 1.37 -5.17 -1.73
N VAL A 39 0.20 -5.67 -2.10
CA VAL A 39 -0.63 -5.14 -3.17
C VAL A 39 -2.04 -4.97 -2.64
N ILE A 40 -2.61 -3.79 -2.88
CA ILE A 40 -4.02 -3.49 -2.60
C ILE A 40 -4.68 -3.16 -3.92
N PHE A 41 -5.74 -3.91 -4.23
CA PHE A 41 -6.64 -3.59 -5.31
C PHE A 41 -7.59 -2.48 -4.87
N GLY A 42 -7.78 -1.51 -5.75
CA GLY A 42 -8.72 -0.41 -5.54
C GLY A 42 -10.13 -0.94 -5.25
N PRO A 43 -10.80 -0.49 -4.18
CA PRO A 43 -12.15 -0.93 -3.88
C PRO A 43 -13.14 -0.58 -5.00
N ALA A 44 -14.12 -1.47 -5.24
CA ALA A 44 -15.23 -1.19 -6.15
C ALA A 44 -16.02 0.05 -5.70
N ASP A 45 -16.71 0.69 -6.63
CA ASP A 45 -17.50 1.91 -6.40
C ASP A 45 -16.68 3.11 -5.87
N THR A 46 -15.36 3.07 -6.03
CA THR A 46 -14.46 4.19 -5.69
C THR A 46 -13.72 4.68 -6.93
N PRO A 47 -13.19 5.93 -6.93
CA PRO A 47 -12.34 6.39 -8.02
C PRO A 47 -11.06 5.56 -8.21
N PHE A 48 -10.68 4.77 -7.20
CA PHE A 48 -9.51 3.89 -7.20
C PHE A 48 -9.77 2.52 -7.82
N GLU A 49 -11.03 2.17 -8.12
CA GLU A 49 -11.42 0.89 -8.72
C GLU A 49 -10.53 0.52 -9.91
N ASP A 50 -10.23 -0.78 -10.03
CA ASP A 50 -9.28 -1.40 -10.98
C ASP A 50 -7.81 -1.00 -10.81
N GLY A 51 -7.48 -0.15 -9.83
CA GLY A 51 -6.10 0.17 -9.47
C GLY A 51 -5.39 -0.99 -8.80
N THR A 52 -4.09 -1.15 -9.10
CA THR A 52 -3.21 -2.15 -8.48
C THR A 52 -2.07 -1.44 -7.73
N PHE A 53 -2.30 -1.12 -6.46
CA PHE A 53 -1.38 -0.28 -5.69
C PHE A 53 -0.39 -1.12 -4.91
N ARG A 54 0.91 -0.89 -5.16
CA ARG A 54 2.00 -1.58 -4.47
C ARG A 54 2.40 -0.80 -3.22
N LEU A 55 2.67 -1.52 -2.15
CA LEU A 55 3.12 -1.00 -0.88
C LEU A 55 4.35 -1.77 -0.39
N ILE A 56 5.16 -1.07 0.39
CA ILE A 56 6.22 -1.66 1.19
C ILE A 56 5.91 -1.47 2.67
N LEU A 57 6.06 -2.54 3.44
CA LEU A 57 5.99 -2.51 4.90
C LEU A 57 7.37 -2.82 5.46
N THR A 58 7.85 -1.95 6.33
CA THR A 58 9.14 -2.08 7.00
C THR A 58 8.94 -2.26 8.49
N PHE A 59 9.40 -3.39 9.00
CA PHE A 59 9.33 -3.78 10.41
C PHE A 59 10.69 -3.62 11.09
N ASP A 60 10.68 -3.49 12.41
CA ASP A 60 11.88 -3.58 13.24
C ASP A 60 11.72 -4.71 14.29
N GLU A 61 12.76 -4.94 15.09
CA GLU A 61 12.73 -5.94 16.15
C GLU A 61 11.79 -5.58 17.30
N SER A 62 11.17 -4.38 17.31
CA SER A 62 10.17 -3.99 18.31
C SER A 62 8.74 -4.37 17.91
N TYR A 63 8.50 -4.86 16.70
CA TYR A 63 7.21 -5.40 16.29
C TYR A 63 6.80 -6.63 17.15
N PRO A 64 5.54 -6.74 17.64
CA PRO A 64 4.37 -5.88 17.37
C PRO A 64 4.15 -4.75 18.38
N ASN A 65 5.09 -4.48 19.29
CA ASN A 65 4.92 -3.39 20.26
C ASN A 65 4.94 -2.02 19.60
N LYS A 66 5.70 -1.85 18.51
CA LYS A 66 5.60 -0.71 17.60
C LYS A 66 4.99 -1.10 16.25
N PRO A 67 4.27 -0.17 15.60
CA PRO A 67 3.76 -0.39 14.24
C PRO A 67 4.91 -0.46 13.23
N PRO A 68 4.73 -1.16 12.10
CA PRO A 68 5.61 -0.99 10.95
C PRO A 68 5.42 0.37 10.30
N THR A 69 6.42 0.79 9.53
CA THR A 69 6.25 1.86 8.55
C THR A 69 5.61 1.29 7.30
N VAL A 70 4.59 1.97 6.76
CA VAL A 70 3.90 1.57 5.53
C VAL A 70 3.95 2.70 4.53
N LYS A 71 4.31 2.38 3.29
CA LYS A 71 4.45 3.35 2.20
C LYS A 71 3.97 2.76 0.89
N PHE A 72 3.24 3.55 0.10
CA PHE A 72 2.95 3.25 -1.29
C PHE A 72 4.22 3.41 -2.15
N LEU A 73 4.50 2.39 -2.95
CA LEU A 73 5.47 2.43 -4.04
C LEU A 73 4.83 2.95 -5.33
N SER A 74 3.56 2.61 -5.56
CA SER A 74 2.78 3.19 -6.65
C SER A 74 2.55 4.69 -6.42
N LYS A 75 2.51 5.47 -7.50
CA LYS A 75 2.14 6.88 -7.42
C LYS A 75 0.70 6.99 -6.94
N MET A 76 0.46 7.78 -5.88
CA MET A 76 -0.85 7.98 -5.28
C MET A 76 -1.31 9.42 -5.35
N PHE A 77 -2.62 9.61 -5.48
CA PHE A 77 -3.27 10.90 -5.31
C PHE A 77 -4.44 10.71 -4.33
N HIS A 78 -4.19 10.91 -3.05
CA HIS A 78 -5.16 10.62 -1.99
C HIS A 78 -5.01 11.62 -0.83
N PRO A 79 -6.10 12.12 -0.20
CA PRO A 79 -6.04 13.10 0.88
C PRO A 79 -5.11 12.70 2.05
N ASN A 80 -5.03 11.42 2.38
CA ASN A 80 -4.24 10.90 3.51
C ASN A 80 -2.91 10.23 3.11
N VAL A 81 -2.46 10.39 1.85
CA VAL A 81 -1.15 9.88 1.39
C VAL A 81 -0.24 11.05 1.02
N TYR A 82 0.96 11.08 1.59
CA TYR A 82 1.99 12.07 1.30
C TYR A 82 2.59 11.86 -0.10
N ALA A 83 3.21 12.90 -0.66
CA ALA A 83 3.86 12.82 -1.97
C ALA A 83 5.00 11.79 -2.03
N ASN A 84 5.62 11.46 -0.90
CA ASN A 84 6.65 10.43 -0.78
C ASN A 84 6.06 9.01 -0.65
N GLY A 85 4.72 8.84 -0.66
CA GLY A 85 4.01 7.57 -0.52
C GLY A 85 3.71 7.14 0.92
N GLU A 86 4.22 7.84 1.94
CA GLU A 86 3.84 7.57 3.33
C GLU A 86 2.36 7.88 3.56
N LEU A 87 1.76 7.22 4.54
CA LEU A 87 0.34 7.35 4.81
C LEU A 87 0.07 7.81 6.24
N CYS A 88 -0.92 8.69 6.38
CA CYS A 88 -1.40 9.15 7.67
C CYS A 88 -2.61 8.30 8.07
N LEU A 89 -2.34 7.24 8.85
CA LEU A 89 -3.35 6.34 9.39
C LEU A 89 -3.19 6.24 10.91
N ASP A 90 -4.27 6.50 11.64
CA ASP A 90 -4.27 6.59 13.11
C ASP A 90 -3.83 5.29 13.78
N ILE A 91 -4.19 4.13 13.23
CA ILE A 91 -3.76 2.83 13.74
C ILE A 91 -2.25 2.61 13.60
N LEU A 92 -1.55 3.30 12.70
CA LEU A 92 -0.09 3.25 12.60
C LEU A 92 0.61 4.31 13.46
N GLN A 93 -0.17 5.10 14.20
CA GLN A 93 0.34 6.19 15.03
C GLN A 93 -0.14 5.99 16.49
N ASN A 94 -1.03 6.86 16.96
CA ASN A 94 -1.49 6.91 18.34
C ASN A 94 -2.52 5.83 18.71
N ARG A 95 -3.13 5.17 17.72
CA ARG A 95 -4.10 4.07 17.95
C ARG A 95 -3.53 2.69 17.69
N TRP A 96 -2.21 2.56 17.56
CA TRP A 96 -1.56 1.27 17.38
C TRP A 96 -1.82 0.34 18.57
N SER A 97 -2.11 -0.92 18.26
CA SER A 97 -2.23 -2.00 19.22
C SER A 97 -1.46 -3.22 18.72
N PRO A 98 -0.69 -3.92 19.59
CA PRO A 98 0.01 -5.17 19.23
C PRO A 98 -0.91 -6.32 18.79
N THR A 99 -2.23 -6.14 18.93
CA THR A 99 -3.27 -7.04 18.42
C THR A 99 -3.43 -6.95 16.91
N TYR A 100 -3.06 -5.84 16.29
CA TYR A 100 -3.10 -5.71 14.83
C TYR A 100 -1.99 -6.55 14.19
N ASP A 101 -2.34 -7.19 13.07
CA ASP A 101 -1.44 -7.95 12.23
C ASP A 101 -1.37 -7.34 10.83
N VAL A 102 -0.54 -7.92 9.96
CA VAL A 102 -0.38 -7.43 8.57
C VAL A 102 -1.71 -7.38 7.82
N ALA A 103 -2.59 -8.37 8.01
CA ALA A 103 -3.90 -8.40 7.36
C ALA A 103 -4.81 -7.24 7.81
N ALA A 104 -4.84 -6.95 9.11
CA ALA A 104 -5.58 -5.81 9.65
C ALA A 104 -5.03 -4.48 9.12
N ILE A 105 -3.71 -4.32 9.07
CA ILE A 105 -3.06 -3.11 8.55
C ILE A 105 -3.46 -2.87 7.09
N LEU A 106 -3.31 -3.88 6.23
CA LEU A 106 -3.64 -3.74 4.81
C LEU A 106 -5.14 -3.51 4.58
N THR A 107 -6.00 -4.16 5.38
CA THR A 107 -7.45 -3.91 5.34
C THR A 107 -7.77 -2.46 5.70
N SER A 108 -7.14 -1.91 6.74
CA SER A 108 -7.34 -0.50 7.11
C SER A 108 -6.84 0.47 6.03
N VAL A 109 -5.73 0.15 5.34
CA VAL A 109 -5.27 0.94 4.20
C VAL A 109 -6.25 0.87 3.02
N GLN A 110 -6.82 -0.30 2.73
CA GLN A 110 -7.85 -0.43 1.70
C GLN A 110 -9.14 0.35 2.08
N SER A 111 -9.57 0.28 3.34
CA SER A 111 -10.70 1.08 3.83
C SER A 111 -10.45 2.58 3.72
N LEU A 112 -9.21 3.03 3.91
CA LEU A 112 -8.84 4.44 3.75
C LEU A 112 -9.03 4.93 2.31
N LEU A 113 -8.83 4.07 1.30
CA LEU A 113 -9.10 4.42 -0.10
C LEU A 113 -10.60 4.58 -0.39
N HIS A 114 -11.45 3.86 0.36
CA HIS A 114 -12.89 3.94 0.23
C HIS A 114 -13.48 5.16 0.96
N ASP A 115 -13.00 5.45 2.18
CA ASP A 115 -13.46 6.59 2.99
C ASP A 115 -12.27 7.48 3.39
N PRO A 116 -11.87 8.44 2.52
CA PRO A 116 -10.80 9.38 2.83
C PRO A 116 -11.16 10.27 4.02
N ASN A 117 -10.19 10.61 4.87
CA ASN A 117 -10.37 11.55 5.97
C ASN A 117 -9.91 12.97 5.59
N PRO A 118 -10.82 13.90 5.24
CA PRO A 118 -10.46 15.26 4.82
C PRO A 118 -10.10 16.20 5.98
N ASN A 119 -10.27 15.78 7.25
CA ASN A 119 -10.06 16.64 8.42
C ASN A 119 -8.57 16.77 8.80
N SER A 120 -7.72 15.85 8.35
CA SER A 120 -6.28 15.88 8.58
C SER A 120 -5.53 15.39 7.35
N PRO A 121 -5.50 16.21 6.28
CA PRO A 121 -4.95 15.78 5.01
C PRO A 121 -3.42 15.78 5.01
N ALA A 122 -2.84 14.67 4.56
CA ALA A 122 -1.43 14.58 4.18
C ALA A 122 -1.17 15.27 2.83
N ASN A 123 -2.18 15.30 1.96
CA ASN A 123 -2.17 15.99 0.67
C ASN A 123 -3.31 17.01 0.63
N ALA A 124 -2.97 18.28 0.87
CA ALA A 124 -3.93 19.38 0.89
C ALA A 124 -4.61 19.59 -0.47
N GLU A 125 -3.89 19.36 -1.57
CA GLU A 125 -4.45 19.48 -2.93
C GLU A 125 -5.53 18.42 -3.18
N ALA A 126 -5.24 17.16 -2.85
CA ALA A 126 -6.20 16.07 -2.98
C ALA A 126 -7.45 16.31 -2.10
N ALA A 127 -7.26 16.81 -0.87
CA ALA A 127 -8.37 17.12 0.04
C ALA A 127 -9.24 18.28 -0.45
N ASN A 128 -8.64 19.34 -0.99
CA ASN A 128 -9.38 20.48 -1.55
C ASN A 128 -10.18 20.06 -2.78
N LEU A 129 -9.57 19.29 -3.70
CA LEU A 129 -10.30 18.76 -4.86
C LEU A 129 -11.41 17.79 -4.44
N TYR A 130 -11.18 16.93 -3.44
CA TYR A 130 -12.21 16.04 -2.93
C TYR A 130 -13.44 16.79 -2.40
N ARG A 131 -13.24 17.95 -1.75
CA ARG A 131 -14.32 18.78 -1.19
C ARG A 131 -15.00 19.66 -2.25
N ASP A 132 -14.20 20.36 -3.05
CA ASP A 132 -14.68 21.49 -3.84
C ASP A 132 -14.84 21.13 -5.33
N ASN A 133 -14.18 20.07 -5.82
CA ASN A 133 -14.19 19.69 -7.23
C ASN A 133 -13.95 18.18 -7.44
N MET A 134 -14.99 17.39 -7.11
CA MET A 134 -14.96 15.93 -7.23
C MET A 134 -14.60 15.45 -8.65
N LYS A 135 -14.98 16.19 -9.69
CA LYS A 135 -14.70 15.81 -11.08
C LYS A 135 -13.19 15.80 -11.37
N ASP A 136 -12.48 16.85 -10.97
CA ASP A 136 -11.03 16.92 -11.15
C ASP A 136 -10.29 15.99 -10.19
N TYR A 137 -10.83 15.76 -8.98
CA TYR A 137 -10.32 14.73 -8.07
C TYR A 137 -10.34 13.35 -8.75
N ILE A 138 -11.50 12.92 -9.26
CA ILE A 138 -11.66 11.64 -9.96
C ILE A 138 -10.69 11.55 -11.14
N LYS A 139 -10.58 12.60 -11.95
CA LYS A 139 -9.65 12.63 -13.10
C LYS A 139 -8.20 12.37 -12.66
N LYS A 140 -7.74 13.00 -11.57
CA LYS A 140 -6.39 12.78 -11.05
C LYS A 140 -6.20 11.39 -10.45
N VAL A 141 -7.19 10.88 -9.72
CA VAL A 141 -7.14 9.52 -9.18
C VAL A 141 -7.09 8.48 -10.30
N ARG A 142 -7.91 8.62 -11.35
CA ARG A 142 -7.91 7.70 -12.49
C ARG A 142 -6.56 7.67 -13.22
N ALA A 143 -5.87 8.81 -13.32
CA ALA A 143 -4.50 8.82 -13.83
C ALA A 143 -3.52 8.00 -12.95
N THR A 144 -3.74 7.95 -11.63
CA THR A 144 -2.94 7.08 -10.75
C THR A 144 -3.29 5.60 -10.85
N VAL A 145 -4.57 5.29 -11.12
CA VAL A 145 -5.03 3.92 -11.43
C VAL A 145 -4.33 3.42 -12.69
N GLU A 146 -4.37 4.18 -13.78
CA GLU A 146 -3.70 3.81 -15.03
C GLU A 146 -2.18 3.65 -14.86
N ALA A 147 -1.55 4.59 -14.13
CA ALA A 147 -0.12 4.52 -13.83
C ALA A 147 0.24 3.29 -12.96
N SER A 148 -0.70 2.76 -12.16
CA SER A 148 -0.47 1.60 -11.32
C SER A 148 -0.31 0.30 -12.12
N TRP A 149 -0.82 0.26 -13.37
CA TRP A 149 -0.70 -0.89 -14.27
C TRP A 149 0.66 -0.96 -14.97
N ILE A 150 1.35 0.18 -15.07
CA ILE A 150 2.62 0.29 -15.77
C ILE A 150 3.73 0.00 -14.75
N ASP A 151 4.33 -1.18 -14.88
CA ASP A 151 5.42 -1.61 -14.00
C ASP A 151 6.74 -0.94 -14.41
N GLU A 152 7.12 0.16 -13.76
CA GLU A 152 8.50 0.69 -13.88
C GLU A 152 9.53 -0.12 -13.06
N GLY A 153 9.17 -1.31 -12.60
CA GLY A 153 10.00 -2.18 -11.77
C GLY A 153 10.56 -3.41 -12.48
N THR A 154 11.46 -3.21 -13.44
CA THR A 154 12.51 -4.18 -13.82
C THR A 154 12.07 -5.62 -14.15
N ILE A 155 11.88 -5.92 -15.43
CA ILE A 155 12.23 -7.24 -15.97
C ILE A 155 13.74 -7.20 -16.24
N PRO A 156 14.63 -7.84 -15.45
CA PRO A 156 16.00 -8.04 -15.88
C PRO A 156 15.96 -9.15 -16.94
N GLY A 157 15.80 -8.79 -18.21
CA GLY A 157 15.85 -9.76 -19.30
C GLY A 157 15.25 -9.38 -20.66
N THR A 158 14.52 -8.28 -20.80
CA THR A 158 13.91 -7.91 -22.09
C THR A 158 14.45 -6.60 -22.62
N ALA A 159 15.72 -6.60 -23.00
CA ALA A 159 16.28 -5.59 -23.91
C ALA A 159 17.03 -6.30 -25.04
N ASN A 160 16.57 -6.02 -26.26
CA ASN A 160 17.15 -6.28 -27.58
C ASN A 160 17.00 -7.69 -28.19
N ALA A 161 15.84 -7.91 -28.83
CA ALA A 161 15.76 -8.64 -30.09
C ALA A 161 15.04 -7.78 -31.15
N SER A 162 15.58 -6.59 -31.41
CA SER A 162 15.20 -5.77 -32.58
C SER A 162 16.21 -6.06 -33.70
N SER A 163 15.79 -6.96 -34.60
CA SER A 163 15.93 -6.84 -36.05
C SER A 163 17.21 -6.16 -36.59
N THR A 164 18.13 -6.97 -37.11
CA THR A 164 18.99 -6.55 -38.23
C THR A 164 18.75 -7.51 -39.39
N THR A 165 17.71 -7.21 -40.16
CA THR A 165 17.65 -7.55 -41.58
C THR A 165 18.49 -6.54 -42.34
N SER A 166 19.61 -6.99 -42.91
CA SER A 166 20.16 -6.61 -44.22
C SER A 166 21.40 -7.46 -44.50
#